data_AF-A0A668RN30-F1
#
_entry.id   AF-A0A668RN30-F1
#
_cell.length_a   1.000
_cell.length_b   1.000
_cell.length_c   1.000
_cell.angle_alpha   90.00
_cell.angle_beta   90.00
_cell.angle_gamma   90.00
#
_symmetry.space_group_name_H-M   'P 1'
#
loop_
_entity.id
_entity.type
_entity.pdbx_description
1 polymer ?
#
loop_
_entity_poly.entity_id
_entity_poly.type
_entity_poly.pdbx_seq_one_letter_code
_entity_poly.pdbx_strand_id
1 'polypeptide(L)'
;MKIPKRKLFLLLIFAYVAFSLYAAYNVFFSTKVLSRVHRVVKKETGAQSGGVRDGGAPYVADEWNPWEDEQVEYNSALNKKREAFKQYLGKIDKNKPKRYKVQIWGKAAIGLYLWEHILEGPLNPTDKVAQWREGELQSGKIDFSFYTGPAVVQGHVPLDMNSLVLILNGRENQKVTYSTRWLEHVQTLVQSNTVSHVAVVLLGNEHCNNNWISPHLKRNGGFVDLLFVVYDSPWVNDKDVFQWPLGVATYRQFPMIRPNAQLITSNRPYLCNFLGTVYKNSSRETLMHILTQSGLEKDCITTGREKWLPQETADSLRRYQTALAQSELTLCPVGINTESYRIYEACSYGSVPVVEDVMTPGSCAAGPSSPLRLLKAAGAPFIFISDWKELPAILQRERGMTQEQRVDRRRRLLEWYSSFRQQMKERFTEVIEETFFKNG
;
A
#
# COMPACT_ATOMS: atom_id res chain seq x y z
N MET A 1 -27.17 -1.37 62.76
CA MET A 1 -27.24 -0.42 61.63
C MET A 1 -27.47 -1.18 60.32
N LYS A 2 -28.64 -1.02 59.69
CA LYS A 2 -28.96 -1.69 58.41
C LYS A 2 -28.32 -0.90 57.27
N ILE A 3 -27.27 -1.46 56.65
CA ILE A 3 -26.63 -0.85 55.47
C ILE A 3 -27.65 -0.86 54.33
N PRO A 4 -27.95 0.28 53.68
CA PRO A 4 -28.92 0.32 52.60
C PRO A 4 -28.43 -0.55 51.44
N LYS A 5 -29.29 -1.45 50.93
CA LYS A 5 -28.99 -2.44 49.87
C LYS A 5 -28.26 -1.85 48.66
N ARG A 6 -28.50 -0.57 48.35
CA ARG A 6 -27.85 0.19 47.27
C ARG A 6 -26.34 0.41 47.49
N LYS A 7 -25.89 0.63 48.74
CA LYS A 7 -24.47 0.77 49.08
C LYS A 7 -23.74 -0.58 49.04
N LEU A 8 -24.43 -1.67 49.42
CA LEU A 8 -23.89 -3.02 49.31
C LEU A 8 -23.69 -3.44 47.85
N PHE A 9 -24.64 -3.10 46.97
CA PHE A 9 -24.54 -3.40 45.54
C PHE A 9 -23.39 -2.64 44.86
N LEU A 10 -23.19 -1.37 45.21
CA LEU A 10 -22.07 -0.57 44.71
C LEU A 10 -20.71 -1.12 45.19
N LEU A 11 -20.62 -1.59 46.43
CA LEU A 11 -19.42 -2.26 46.95
C LEU A 11 -19.11 -3.56 46.20
N LEU A 12 -20.13 -4.35 45.86
CA LEU A 12 -19.96 -5.58 45.09
C LEU A 12 -19.49 -5.30 43.66
N ILE A 13 -20.05 -4.27 43.00
CA ILE A 13 -19.59 -3.85 41.66
C ILE A 13 -18.14 -3.37 41.73
N PHE A 14 -17.80 -2.56 42.73
CA PHE A 14 -16.44 -2.05 42.88
C PHE A 14 -15.43 -3.17 43.14
N ALA A 15 -15.78 -4.14 43.99
CA ALA A 15 -14.95 -5.32 44.24
C ALA A 15 -14.77 -6.17 42.96
N TYR A 16 -15.83 -6.33 42.16
CA TYR A 16 -15.77 -7.08 40.90
C TYR A 16 -14.87 -6.39 39.86
N VAL A 17 -14.98 -5.07 39.73
CA VAL A 17 -14.13 -4.29 38.82
C VAL A 17 -12.67 -4.33 39.27
N ALA A 18 -12.39 -4.17 40.57
CA ALA A 18 -11.04 -4.25 41.10
C ALA A 18 -10.42 -5.64 40.89
N PHE A 19 -11.19 -6.70 41.10
CA PHE A 19 -10.73 -8.07 40.86
C PHE A 19 -10.47 -8.34 39.37
N SER A 20 -11.34 -7.83 38.49
CA SER A 20 -11.18 -7.97 37.04
C SER A 20 -9.92 -7.25 36.53
N LEU A 21 -9.64 -6.05 37.05
CA LEU A 21 -8.42 -5.31 36.74
C LEU A 21 -7.16 -6.00 37.29
N TYR A 22 -7.23 -6.57 38.50
CA TYR A 22 -6.12 -7.36 39.07
C TYR A 22 -5.85 -8.66 38.30
N ALA A 23 -6.89 -9.34 37.84
CA ALA A 23 -6.75 -10.52 37.00
C ALA A 23 -6.13 -10.17 35.63
N ALA A 24 -6.60 -9.09 34.99
CA ALA A 24 -6.01 -8.58 33.75
C ALA A 24 -4.53 -8.20 33.94
N TYR A 25 -4.19 -7.53 35.04
CA TYR A 25 -2.80 -7.18 35.37
C TYR A 25 -1.91 -8.43 35.50
N ASN A 26 -2.37 -9.48 36.18
CA ASN A 26 -1.59 -10.72 36.29
C ASN A 26 -1.44 -11.46 34.95
N VAL A 27 -2.47 -11.47 34.10
CA VAL A 27 -2.40 -12.14 32.79
C VAL A 27 -1.44 -11.41 31.84
N PHE A 28 -1.47 -10.08 31.83
CA PHE A 28 -0.70 -9.30 30.86
C PHE A 28 0.69 -8.86 31.36
N PHE A 29 0.90 -8.74 32.67
CA PHE A 29 2.12 -8.12 33.23
C PHE A 29 2.85 -8.97 34.29
N SER A 30 2.28 -10.05 34.81
CA SER A 30 3.03 -10.97 35.69
C SER A 30 3.85 -11.96 34.86
N THR A 31 5.02 -11.53 34.40
CA THR A 31 6.10 -12.42 33.96
C THR A 31 6.77 -13.06 35.16
N LYS A 32 6.10 -14.03 35.80
CA LYS A 32 6.79 -15.05 36.59
C LYS A 32 6.87 -16.32 35.74
N VAL A 33 8.03 -16.51 35.14
CA VAL A 33 8.43 -17.77 34.49
C VAL A 33 8.43 -18.86 35.55
N LEU A 34 7.32 -19.60 35.65
CA LEU A 34 7.26 -20.84 36.41
C LEU A 34 7.87 -21.95 35.55
N SER A 35 9.18 -22.12 35.61
CA SER A 35 9.83 -23.35 35.11
C SER A 35 9.50 -24.50 36.07
N ARG A 36 8.35 -25.15 35.88
CA ARG A 36 8.07 -26.45 36.50
C ARG A 36 8.74 -27.54 35.67
N VAL A 37 10.02 -27.76 35.88
CA VAL A 37 10.62 -29.08 35.66
C VAL A 37 10.50 -29.82 36.98
N HIS A 38 9.75 -30.92 37.00
CA HIS A 38 9.64 -31.82 38.15
C HIS A 38 11.02 -32.36 38.50
N ARG A 39 11.66 -31.80 39.53
CA ARG A 39 12.79 -32.44 40.21
C ARG A 39 12.21 -33.27 41.35
N VAL A 40 12.24 -34.58 41.20
CA VAL A 40 11.98 -35.52 42.28
C VAL A 40 13.07 -35.31 43.33
N VAL A 41 12.70 -34.79 44.50
CA VAL A 41 13.56 -34.81 45.69
C VAL A 41 12.88 -35.70 46.71
N LYS A 42 13.56 -36.81 47.01
CA LYS A 42 13.22 -37.70 48.12
C LYS A 42 13.61 -36.98 49.41
N LYS A 43 12.64 -36.94 50.31
CA LYS A 43 12.60 -36.29 51.62
C LYS A 43 13.51 -37.01 52.61
N GLU A 44 14.16 -36.29 53.51
CA GLU A 44 14.23 -36.55 54.96
C GLU A 44 15.09 -35.46 55.65
N THR A 45 14.45 -34.51 56.34
CA THR A 45 14.18 -34.42 57.80
C THR A 45 15.34 -33.83 58.60
N GLY A 46 15.08 -32.67 59.21
CA GLY A 46 15.95 -32.06 60.20
C GLY A 46 15.47 -30.66 60.56
N ALA A 47 14.57 -30.58 61.54
CA ALA A 47 14.06 -29.34 62.09
C ALA A 47 15.02 -28.77 63.15
N GLN A 48 15.13 -27.44 63.19
CA GLN A 48 15.03 -26.55 64.36
C GLN A 48 16.08 -25.44 64.45
N SER A 49 15.53 -24.23 64.63
CA SER A 49 15.98 -23.10 65.45
C SER A 49 17.33 -22.41 65.18
N GLY A 50 17.22 -21.13 64.81
CA GLY A 50 17.74 -20.06 65.67
C GLY A 50 19.08 -19.42 65.29
N GLY A 51 19.00 -18.15 64.88
CA GLY A 51 19.87 -17.10 65.44
C GLY A 51 21.20 -16.77 64.76
N VAL A 52 21.23 -15.57 64.16
CA VAL A 52 22.25 -14.50 64.33
C VAL A 52 23.71 -14.75 63.88
N ARG A 53 24.08 -13.96 62.84
CA ARG A 53 25.36 -13.27 62.53
C ARG A 53 26.61 -14.03 62.06
N ASP A 54 27.17 -13.43 61.00
CA ASP A 54 28.58 -13.26 60.58
C ASP A 54 29.49 -14.47 60.36
N GLY A 55 30.01 -14.51 59.13
CA GLY A 55 31.44 -14.71 58.87
C GLY A 55 31.93 -16.12 58.56
N GLY A 56 32.41 -16.31 57.33
CA GLY A 56 33.35 -17.37 56.97
C GLY A 56 32.75 -18.57 56.24
N ALA A 57 33.04 -18.68 54.94
CA ALA A 57 32.79 -19.90 54.19
C ALA A 57 33.70 -21.04 54.71
N PRO A 58 33.18 -22.25 54.99
CA PRO A 58 34.03 -23.41 55.21
C PRO A 58 34.40 -24.05 53.87
N TYR A 59 35.70 -24.28 53.71
CA TYR A 59 36.32 -25.11 52.68
C TYR A 59 35.71 -26.52 52.71
N VAL A 60 34.98 -26.90 51.67
CA VAL A 60 34.54 -28.28 51.44
C VAL A 60 35.52 -28.91 50.45
N ALA A 61 36.12 -30.02 50.86
CA ALA A 61 37.10 -30.78 50.11
C ALA A 61 36.57 -31.17 48.72
N ASP A 62 37.44 -31.08 47.70
CA ASP A 62 37.21 -31.56 46.34
C ASP A 62 36.83 -33.06 46.38
N GLU A 63 35.55 -33.33 46.19
CA GLU A 63 35.01 -34.67 45.99
C GLU A 63 35.34 -35.09 44.55
N TRP A 64 36.43 -35.86 44.38
CA TRP A 64 36.91 -36.32 43.09
C TRP A 64 35.82 -37.11 42.34
N ASN A 65 35.36 -36.58 41.20
CA ASN A 65 34.33 -37.21 40.37
C ASN A 65 34.98 -38.05 39.24
N PRO A 66 34.91 -39.39 39.27
CA PRO A 66 35.58 -40.26 38.28
C PRO A 66 35.07 -40.11 36.84
N TRP A 67 33.96 -39.40 36.64
CA TRP A 67 33.26 -39.26 35.36
C TRP A 67 33.33 -37.83 34.80
N GLU A 68 34.08 -36.95 35.44
CA GLU A 68 34.20 -35.54 35.03
C GLU A 68 34.83 -35.42 33.64
N ASP A 69 35.83 -36.24 33.34
CA ASP A 69 36.52 -36.27 32.04
C ASP A 69 35.60 -36.72 30.90
N GLU A 70 34.76 -37.75 31.11
CA GLU A 70 33.78 -38.21 30.11
C GLU A 70 32.68 -37.17 29.86
N GLN A 71 32.24 -36.47 30.91
CA GLN A 71 31.24 -35.41 30.81
C GLN A 71 31.80 -34.18 30.10
N VAL A 72 33.06 -33.84 30.34
CA VAL A 72 33.79 -32.77 29.65
C VAL A 72 34.00 -33.14 28.18
N GLU A 73 34.38 -34.38 27.86
CA GLU A 73 34.52 -34.84 26.47
C GLU A 73 33.19 -34.86 25.72
N TYR A 74 32.12 -35.37 26.34
CA TYR A 74 30.78 -35.38 25.74
C TYR A 74 30.28 -33.96 25.45
N ASN A 75 30.44 -33.04 26.41
CA ASN A 75 30.06 -31.63 26.24
C ASN A 75 30.93 -30.92 25.19
N SER A 76 32.23 -31.24 25.15
CA SER A 76 33.16 -30.74 24.13
C SER A 76 32.79 -31.23 22.72
N ALA A 77 32.45 -32.51 22.57
CA ALA A 77 32.00 -33.08 21.31
C ALA A 77 30.65 -32.50 20.86
N LEU A 78 29.73 -32.27 21.79
CA LEU A 78 28.43 -31.63 21.52
C LEU A 78 28.61 -30.17 21.07
N ASN A 79 29.52 -29.43 21.72
CA ASN A 79 29.85 -28.05 21.36
C ASN A 79 30.53 -27.99 19.98
N LYS A 80 31.48 -28.89 19.67
CA LYS A 80 32.08 -29.00 18.34
C LYS A 80 31.04 -29.28 17.25
N LYS A 81 30.07 -30.18 17.50
CA LYS A 81 28.95 -30.44 16.57
C LYS A 81 28.06 -29.22 16.38
N ARG A 82 27.76 -28.47 17.45
CA ARG A 82 27.00 -27.21 17.40
C ARG A 82 27.73 -26.12 16.63
N GLU A 83 29.04 -25.99 16.82
CA GLU A 83 29.87 -25.03 16.08
C GLU A 83 29.99 -25.40 14.60
N ALA A 84 30.20 -26.68 14.28
CA ALA A 84 30.19 -27.17 12.91
C ALA A 84 28.85 -26.92 12.21
N PHE A 85 27.73 -27.12 12.92
CA PHE A 85 26.39 -26.82 12.41
C PHE A 85 26.15 -25.31 12.23
N LYS A 86 26.62 -24.46 13.15
CA LYS A 86 26.61 -22.99 12.98
C LYS A 86 27.46 -22.54 11.80
N GLN A 87 28.64 -23.13 11.60
CA GLN A 87 29.50 -22.85 10.44
C GLN A 87 28.86 -23.31 9.13
N TYR A 88 28.19 -24.46 9.14
CA TYR A 88 27.42 -24.97 8.00
C TYR A 88 26.24 -24.05 7.64
N LEU A 89 25.45 -23.62 8.63
CA LEU A 89 24.40 -22.62 8.45
C LEU A 89 24.96 -21.28 7.95
N GLY A 90 26.10 -20.84 8.49
CA GLY A 90 26.78 -19.63 8.02
C GLY A 90 27.30 -19.73 6.58
N LYS A 91 27.69 -20.92 6.12
CA LYS A 91 28.05 -21.17 4.70
C LYS A 91 26.82 -21.14 3.79
N ILE A 92 25.67 -21.64 4.25
CA ILE A 92 24.40 -21.55 3.52
C ILE A 92 23.94 -20.09 3.40
N ASP A 93 24.09 -19.30 4.46
CA ASP A 93 23.68 -17.89 4.47
C ASP A 93 24.57 -17.01 3.59
N LYS A 94 25.88 -17.30 3.53
CA LYS A 94 26.82 -16.66 2.59
C LYS A 94 26.55 -16.98 1.12
N ASN A 95 25.87 -18.10 0.83
CA ASN A 95 25.49 -18.52 -0.51
C ASN A 95 24.07 -18.07 -0.91
N LYS A 96 23.33 -17.36 -0.04
CA LYS A 96 22.09 -16.71 -0.46
C LYS A 96 22.41 -15.51 -1.35
N PRO A 97 21.71 -15.31 -2.47
CA PRO A 97 21.85 -14.10 -3.26
C PRO A 97 21.58 -12.89 -2.35
N LYS A 98 22.44 -11.87 -2.42
CA LYS A 98 22.32 -10.65 -1.61
C LYS A 98 20.97 -10.01 -1.90
N ARG A 99 20.06 -10.06 -0.92
CA ARG A 99 18.73 -9.44 -1.01
C ARG A 99 18.79 -8.04 -0.44
N TYR A 100 18.22 -7.11 -1.17
CA TYR A 100 18.06 -5.74 -0.73
C TYR A 100 16.77 -5.62 0.07
N LYS A 101 16.74 -4.65 0.98
CA LYS A 101 15.63 -4.44 1.90
C LYS A 101 15.16 -3.00 1.75
N VAL A 102 13.90 -2.81 1.40
CA VAL A 102 13.31 -1.47 1.21
C VAL A 102 11.99 -1.38 1.97
N GLN A 103 11.87 -0.36 2.81
CA GLN A 103 10.66 -0.12 3.57
C GLN A 103 9.80 0.95 2.88
N ILE A 104 8.48 0.79 2.88
CA ILE A 104 7.53 1.70 2.24
C ILE A 104 6.50 2.19 3.27
N TRP A 105 6.37 3.50 3.43
CA TRP A 105 5.39 4.12 4.33
C TRP A 105 4.26 4.78 3.55
N GLY A 106 3.08 4.17 3.59
CA GLY A 106 1.88 4.57 2.87
C GLY A 106 1.04 5.61 3.62
N LYS A 107 1.17 6.91 3.30
CA LYS A 107 0.37 8.01 3.89
C LYS A 107 -0.60 8.69 2.92
N ALA A 108 -0.70 8.16 1.70
CA ALA A 108 -1.69 8.57 0.71
C ALA A 108 -2.36 7.34 0.07
N ALA A 109 -3.58 7.52 -0.44
CA ALA A 109 -4.37 6.43 -1.03
C ALA A 109 -3.66 5.74 -2.22
N ILE A 110 -2.85 6.49 -2.97
CA ILE A 110 -2.01 5.95 -4.06
C ILE A 110 -1.05 4.85 -3.57
N GLY A 111 -0.75 4.80 -2.27
CA GLY A 111 0.08 3.76 -1.68
C GLY A 111 -0.54 2.38 -1.71
N LEU A 112 -1.86 2.30 -1.54
CA LEU A 112 -2.58 1.04 -1.73
C LEU A 112 -2.60 0.62 -3.20
N TYR A 113 -2.60 1.57 -4.14
CA TYR A 113 -2.49 1.24 -5.55
C TYR A 113 -1.09 0.69 -5.88
N LEU A 114 -0.02 1.32 -5.40
CA LEU A 114 1.34 0.78 -5.51
C LEU A 114 1.43 -0.63 -4.92
N TRP A 115 0.99 -0.81 -3.68
CA TRP A 115 1.14 -2.07 -2.97
C TRP A 115 0.22 -3.18 -3.49
N GLU A 116 -1.10 -2.96 -3.43
CA GLU A 116 -2.08 -3.98 -3.75
C GLU A 116 -2.17 -4.19 -5.26
N HIS A 117 -2.09 -3.16 -6.12
CA HIS A 117 -2.36 -3.29 -7.57
C HIS A 117 -1.13 -3.43 -8.47
N ILE A 118 -0.01 -2.79 -8.13
CA ILE A 118 1.21 -2.82 -8.95
C ILE A 118 2.14 -3.93 -8.46
N LEU A 119 2.49 -3.91 -7.17
CA LEU A 119 3.36 -4.92 -6.58
C LEU A 119 2.64 -6.27 -6.37
N GLU A 120 1.31 -6.22 -6.19
CA GLU A 120 0.44 -7.35 -5.86
C GLU A 120 0.75 -7.96 -4.47
N GLY A 121 1.13 -7.09 -3.54
CA GLY A 121 1.45 -7.45 -2.16
C GLY A 121 0.20 -7.68 -1.29
N PRO A 122 0.15 -8.74 -0.46
CA PRO A 122 -0.92 -8.91 0.51
C PRO A 122 -0.79 -7.93 1.68
N LEU A 123 -1.87 -7.69 2.41
CA LEU A 123 -1.88 -6.86 3.61
C LEU A 123 -2.52 -7.61 4.78
N ASN A 124 -1.88 -7.49 5.94
CA ASN A 124 -2.32 -8.03 7.21
C ASN A 124 -2.46 -6.89 8.24
N PRO A 125 -3.60 -6.79 8.94
CA PRO A 125 -4.84 -7.52 8.69
C PRO A 125 -5.48 -7.15 7.32
N THR A 126 -6.31 -8.07 6.82
CA THR A 126 -7.09 -7.86 5.59
C THR A 126 -8.20 -6.81 5.78
N ASP A 127 -8.53 -6.47 7.03
CA ASP A 127 -9.53 -5.46 7.35
C ASP A 127 -9.08 -4.06 6.88
N LYS A 128 -9.91 -3.44 6.04
CA LYS A 128 -9.65 -2.12 5.46
C LYS A 128 -9.80 -0.96 6.46
N VAL A 129 -10.50 -1.17 7.58
CA VAL A 129 -10.65 -0.13 8.63
C VAL A 129 -9.60 -0.23 9.73
N ALA A 130 -8.71 -1.22 9.64
CA ALA A 130 -7.64 -1.41 10.61
C ALA A 130 -6.76 -0.16 10.71
N GLN A 131 -6.41 0.19 11.96
CA GLN A 131 -5.58 1.36 12.25
C GLN A 131 -4.14 1.19 11.77
N TRP A 132 -3.70 -0.07 11.64
CA TRP A 132 -2.39 -0.48 11.18
C TRP A 132 -2.56 -1.66 10.24
N ARG A 133 -1.95 -1.59 9.05
CA ARG A 133 -1.86 -2.67 8.08
C ARG A 133 -0.44 -2.74 7.56
N GLU A 134 0.09 -3.95 7.50
CA GLU A 134 1.44 -4.21 7.02
C GLU A 134 1.47 -5.34 6.00
N GLY A 135 2.48 -5.35 5.17
CA GLY A 135 2.68 -6.38 4.16
C GLY A 135 4.15 -6.57 3.86
N GLU A 136 4.51 -7.79 3.49
CA GLU A 136 5.84 -8.14 3.03
C GLU A 136 5.73 -8.83 1.67
N LEU A 137 6.61 -8.47 0.75
CA LEU A 137 6.64 -9.03 -0.59
C LEU A 137 8.07 -8.99 -1.14
N GLN A 138 8.49 -10.06 -1.80
CA GLN A 138 9.71 -10.05 -2.61
C GLN A 138 9.38 -9.67 -4.07
N SER A 139 10.09 -8.69 -4.62
CA SER A 139 10.06 -8.34 -6.04
C SER A 139 11.49 -8.26 -6.58
N GLY A 140 11.84 -9.16 -7.49
CA GLY A 140 13.22 -9.31 -7.96
C GLY A 140 14.18 -9.63 -6.80
N LYS A 141 15.19 -8.78 -6.60
CA LYS A 141 16.18 -8.88 -5.53
C LYS A 141 15.83 -8.06 -4.28
N ILE A 142 14.69 -7.38 -4.28
CA ILE A 142 14.27 -6.49 -3.20
C ILE A 142 13.16 -7.17 -2.39
N ASP A 143 13.38 -7.27 -1.08
CA ASP A 143 12.37 -7.59 -0.08
C ASP A 143 11.75 -6.25 0.38
N PHE A 144 10.47 -6.06 0.05
CA PHE A 144 9.69 -4.88 0.42
C PHE A 144 8.86 -5.14 1.68
N SER A 145 8.92 -4.20 2.62
CA SER A 145 7.99 -4.13 3.75
C SER A 145 7.15 -2.86 3.64
N PHE A 146 5.83 -2.97 3.73
CA PHE A 146 4.91 -1.85 3.55
C PHE A 146 4.06 -1.64 4.79
N TYR A 147 3.93 -0.39 5.21
CA TYR A 147 3.14 0.02 6.37
C TYR A 147 2.15 1.11 5.98
N THR A 148 0.88 0.93 6.32
CA THR A 148 -0.14 1.96 6.12
C THR A 148 -1.20 1.95 7.23
N GLY A 149 -1.93 3.05 7.33
CA GLY A 149 -3.02 3.21 8.29
C GLY A 149 -2.93 4.50 9.12
N PRO A 150 -3.99 4.83 9.86
CA PRO A 150 -4.01 5.97 10.78
C PRO A 150 -2.94 5.91 11.89
N ALA A 151 -2.66 4.73 12.45
CA ALA A 151 -1.69 4.55 13.54
C ALA A 151 -0.22 4.55 13.07
N VAL A 152 0.02 4.53 11.75
CA VAL A 152 1.36 4.73 11.17
C VAL A 152 1.71 6.20 11.33
N VAL A 153 2.38 6.55 12.43
CA VAL A 153 2.79 7.91 12.79
C VAL A 153 4.31 8.00 12.96
N GLN A 154 4.87 9.19 12.81
CA GLN A 154 6.31 9.43 12.92
C GLN A 154 6.87 8.87 14.24
N GLY A 155 8.05 8.24 14.19
CA GLY A 155 8.74 7.67 15.36
C GLY A 155 8.14 6.39 15.95
N HIS A 156 6.99 5.91 15.47
CA HIS A 156 6.34 4.69 15.96
C HIS A 156 6.36 3.55 14.93
N VAL A 157 6.91 3.82 13.74
CA VAL A 157 7.09 2.79 12.71
C VAL A 157 8.41 2.10 12.95
N PRO A 158 8.45 0.76 13.08
CA PRO A 158 9.70 0.04 13.23
C PRO A 158 10.54 0.28 11.99
N LEU A 159 11.76 0.79 12.17
CA LEU A 159 12.71 1.00 11.07
C LEU A 159 13.80 -0.06 11.19
N ASP A 160 13.72 -1.10 10.37
CA ASP A 160 14.68 -2.21 10.32
C ASP A 160 15.61 -2.14 9.09
N MET A 161 15.47 -1.09 8.28
CA MET A 161 16.12 -0.94 6.97
C MET A 161 16.69 0.48 6.79
N ASN A 162 17.73 0.58 5.96
CA ASN A 162 18.39 1.86 5.64
C ASN A 162 17.83 2.55 4.39
N SER A 163 16.82 1.96 3.73
CA SER A 163 16.26 2.43 2.47
C SER A 163 14.76 2.58 2.59
N LEU A 164 14.25 3.78 2.27
CA LEU A 164 12.86 4.16 2.55
C LEU A 164 12.16 4.74 1.33
N VAL A 165 10.89 4.36 1.13
CA VAL A 165 9.98 4.97 0.16
C VAL A 165 8.80 5.60 0.91
N LEU A 166 8.64 6.91 0.80
CA LEU A 166 7.52 7.64 1.37
C LEU A 166 6.41 7.84 0.34
N ILE A 167 5.16 7.59 0.73
CA ILE A 167 4.02 7.86 -0.14
C ILE A 167 3.20 9.02 0.42
N LEU A 168 3.24 10.15 -0.28
CA LEU A 168 2.78 11.45 0.20
C LEU A 168 1.59 11.98 -0.60
N ASN A 169 0.85 12.91 0.02
CA ASN A 169 -0.32 13.55 -0.58
C ASN A 169 -0.09 15.06 -0.68
N GLY A 170 0.09 15.55 -1.90
CA GLY A 170 0.28 16.97 -2.22
C GLY A 170 -0.96 17.65 -2.79
N ARG A 171 -2.14 17.03 -2.70
CA ARG A 171 -3.34 17.50 -3.39
C ARG A 171 -3.82 18.87 -2.90
N GLU A 172 -3.77 19.11 -1.59
CA GLU A 172 -4.31 20.31 -0.94
C GLU A 172 -3.35 20.82 0.15
N ASN A 173 -3.38 22.11 0.49
CA ASN A 173 -2.44 22.73 1.43
C ASN A 173 -2.34 22.01 2.78
N GLN A 174 -3.47 21.56 3.36
CA GLN A 174 -3.45 20.80 4.61
C GLN A 174 -2.72 19.46 4.48
N LYS A 175 -2.84 18.79 3.32
CA LYS A 175 -2.14 17.54 3.01
C LYS A 175 -0.66 17.77 2.73
N VAL A 176 -0.32 18.90 2.12
CA VAL A 176 1.07 19.35 1.95
C VAL A 176 1.71 19.54 3.32
N THR A 177 1.11 20.31 4.24
CA THR A 177 1.64 20.51 5.59
C THR A 177 1.86 19.17 6.33
N TYR A 178 0.90 18.24 6.21
CA TYR A 178 1.05 16.91 6.80
C TYR A 178 2.20 16.12 6.16
N SER A 179 2.35 16.18 4.83
CA SER A 179 3.41 15.50 4.09
C SER A 179 4.79 16.08 4.40
N THR A 180 4.91 17.40 4.56
CA THR A 180 6.17 18.06 4.94
C THR A 180 6.67 17.59 6.30
N ARG A 181 5.77 17.37 7.30
CA ARG A 181 6.17 16.81 8.60
C ARG A 181 6.78 15.40 8.49
N TRP A 182 6.34 14.60 7.52
CA TRP A 182 6.96 13.30 7.23
C TRP A 182 8.34 13.46 6.62
N LEU A 183 8.51 14.42 5.70
CA LEU A 183 9.82 14.73 5.12
C LEU A 183 10.79 15.25 6.18
N GLU A 184 10.37 16.15 7.05
CA GLU A 184 11.18 16.65 8.19
C GLU A 184 11.63 15.50 9.09
N HIS A 185 10.71 14.59 9.45
CA HIS A 185 11.05 13.42 10.25
C HIS A 185 12.08 12.52 9.55
N VAL A 186 11.89 12.21 8.28
CA VAL A 186 12.87 11.38 7.55
C VAL A 186 14.18 12.11 7.35
N GLN A 187 14.18 13.44 7.18
CA GLN A 187 15.40 14.23 7.14
C GLN A 187 16.23 14.05 8.42
N THR A 188 15.59 14.02 9.59
CA THR A 188 16.31 13.75 10.86
C THR A 188 16.91 12.34 10.88
N LEU A 189 16.22 11.34 10.33
CA LEU A 189 16.70 9.96 10.22
C LEU A 189 17.88 9.83 9.25
N VAL A 190 17.90 10.64 8.19
CA VAL A 190 19.03 10.72 7.26
C VAL A 190 20.22 11.40 7.92
N GLN A 191 19.99 12.50 8.65
CA GLN A 191 21.03 13.20 9.40
C GLN A 191 21.65 12.34 10.51
N SER A 192 20.86 11.45 11.14
CA SER A 192 21.35 10.46 12.11
C SER A 192 21.96 9.20 11.47
N ASN A 193 22.15 9.17 10.15
CA ASN A 193 22.66 8.03 9.38
C ASN A 193 21.87 6.73 9.58
N THR A 194 20.61 6.82 9.99
CA THR A 194 19.72 5.66 10.17
C THR A 194 19.09 5.25 8.84
N VAL A 195 18.79 6.23 7.99
CA VAL A 195 18.33 6.04 6.60
C VAL A 195 19.38 6.62 5.66
N SER A 196 19.80 5.84 4.66
CA SER A 196 20.78 6.24 3.66
C SER A 196 20.13 6.69 2.35
N HIS A 197 18.99 6.10 1.99
CA HIS A 197 18.33 6.33 0.71
C HIS A 197 16.84 6.60 0.86
N VAL A 198 16.34 7.59 0.14
CA VAL A 198 14.93 8.01 0.23
C VAL A 198 14.33 8.23 -1.16
N ALA A 199 13.20 7.58 -1.42
CA ALA A 199 12.34 7.85 -2.57
C ALA A 199 10.97 8.36 -2.11
N VAL A 200 10.30 9.11 -2.97
CA VAL A 200 8.95 9.64 -2.72
C VAL A 200 8.02 9.25 -3.86
N VAL A 201 6.86 8.68 -3.53
CA VAL A 201 5.71 8.56 -4.43
C VAL A 201 4.69 9.62 -4.05
N LEU A 202 4.51 10.62 -4.90
CA LEU A 202 3.69 11.79 -4.63
C LEU A 202 2.38 11.74 -5.41
N LEU A 203 1.26 11.66 -4.70
CA LEU A 203 -0.03 12.06 -5.26
C LEU A 203 -0.04 13.59 -5.38
N GLY A 204 0.23 14.09 -6.58
CA GLY A 204 0.36 15.52 -6.86
C GLY A 204 -0.97 16.29 -6.82
N ASN A 205 -0.87 17.60 -6.86
CA ASN A 205 -2.01 18.49 -7.09
C ASN A 205 -2.52 18.39 -8.53
N GLU A 206 -3.84 18.48 -8.74
CA GLU A 206 -4.47 18.38 -10.06
C GLU A 206 -4.09 19.50 -11.04
N HIS A 207 -3.64 20.65 -10.54
CA HIS A 207 -3.09 21.74 -11.34
C HIS A 207 -1.56 21.66 -11.46
N CYS A 208 -0.96 20.53 -11.05
CA CYS A 208 0.47 20.24 -11.08
C CYS A 208 1.36 21.22 -10.29
N ASN A 209 0.78 21.92 -9.31
CA ASN A 209 1.46 22.84 -8.42
C ASN A 209 2.14 22.09 -7.26
N ASN A 210 3.32 21.51 -7.53
CA ASN A 210 4.04 20.66 -6.56
C ASN A 210 5.36 21.30 -6.06
N ASN A 211 5.59 22.60 -6.28
CA ASN A 211 6.85 23.32 -5.96
C ASN A 211 7.40 23.09 -4.55
N TRP A 212 6.53 22.81 -3.59
CA TRP A 212 6.89 22.55 -2.20
C TRP A 212 7.81 21.33 -2.00
N ILE A 213 7.79 20.32 -2.90
CA ILE A 213 8.69 19.15 -2.78
C ILE A 213 10.11 19.46 -3.29
N SER A 214 10.25 20.50 -4.11
CA SER A 214 11.49 20.83 -4.83
C SER A 214 12.71 20.97 -3.90
N PRO A 215 12.64 21.67 -2.75
CA PRO A 215 13.80 21.81 -1.85
C PRO A 215 14.27 20.50 -1.23
N HIS A 216 13.43 19.46 -1.20
CA HIS A 216 13.78 18.16 -0.62
C HIS A 216 14.47 17.22 -1.61
N LEU A 217 14.46 17.52 -2.91
CA LEU A 217 15.10 16.69 -3.94
C LEU A 217 16.62 16.84 -3.91
N LYS A 218 17.33 15.73 -4.07
CA LYS A 218 18.81 15.68 -4.04
C LYS A 218 19.45 16.59 -5.09
N ARG A 219 18.86 16.69 -6.28
CA ARG A 219 19.30 17.64 -7.33
C ARG A 219 19.29 19.12 -6.90
N ASN A 220 18.53 19.45 -5.87
CA ASN A 220 18.38 20.79 -5.32
C ASN A 220 19.05 20.93 -3.93
N GLY A 221 19.91 19.98 -3.54
CA GLY A 221 20.58 19.96 -2.25
C GLY A 221 19.79 19.32 -1.11
N GLY A 222 18.65 18.67 -1.41
CA GLY A 222 17.88 17.89 -0.44
C GLY A 222 18.37 16.45 -0.27
N PHE A 223 17.55 15.60 0.36
CA PHE A 223 17.91 14.22 0.71
C PHE A 223 17.09 13.16 -0.04
N VAL A 224 16.10 13.55 -0.84
CA VAL A 224 15.26 12.64 -1.62
C VAL A 224 15.96 12.30 -2.93
N ASP A 225 16.37 11.04 -3.09
CA ASP A 225 17.07 10.53 -4.28
C ASP A 225 16.14 10.43 -5.50
N LEU A 226 14.89 10.02 -5.27
CA LEU A 226 13.93 9.69 -6.34
C LEU A 226 12.55 10.27 -6.06
N LEU A 227 11.89 10.79 -7.10
CA LEU A 227 10.50 11.24 -7.06
C LEU A 227 9.67 10.57 -8.15
N PHE A 228 8.64 9.82 -7.76
CA PHE A 228 7.57 9.34 -8.62
C PHE A 228 6.35 10.26 -8.42
N VAL A 229 5.97 11.03 -9.44
CA VAL A 229 4.90 12.03 -9.33
C VAL A 229 3.68 11.65 -10.16
N VAL A 230 2.50 11.70 -9.54
CA VAL A 230 1.21 11.52 -10.23
C VAL A 230 0.83 12.79 -11.00
N TYR A 231 0.28 12.59 -12.20
CA TYR A 231 0.01 13.58 -13.25
C TYR A 231 1.22 14.02 -14.07
N ASP A 232 0.93 14.60 -15.24
CA ASP A 232 1.96 15.17 -16.11
C ASP A 232 2.67 16.33 -15.43
N SER A 233 3.98 16.19 -15.20
CA SER A 233 4.81 17.23 -14.57
C SER A 233 5.95 17.63 -15.49
N PRO A 234 6.26 18.95 -15.61
CA PRO A 234 7.37 19.42 -16.42
C PRO A 234 8.74 18.99 -15.86
N TRP A 235 8.77 18.43 -14.65
CA TRP A 235 10.01 17.97 -14.02
C TRP A 235 10.41 16.56 -14.38
N VAL A 236 9.51 15.78 -15.00
CA VAL A 236 9.79 14.39 -15.34
C VAL A 236 10.91 14.33 -16.36
N ASN A 237 11.99 13.65 -15.99
CA ASN A 237 13.20 13.53 -16.78
C ASN A 237 13.70 12.09 -16.91
N ASP A 238 12.96 11.13 -16.33
CA ASP A 238 13.23 9.70 -16.37
C ASP A 238 14.63 9.31 -15.82
N LYS A 239 15.18 10.15 -14.93
CA LYS A 239 16.44 9.95 -14.22
C LYS A 239 16.27 9.95 -12.71
N ASP A 240 15.76 11.06 -12.16
CA ASP A 240 15.48 11.23 -10.73
C ASP A 240 14.02 11.60 -10.46
N VAL A 241 13.32 12.10 -11.48
CA VAL A 241 11.88 12.37 -11.44
C VAL A 241 11.18 11.56 -12.53
N PHE A 242 10.24 10.71 -12.11
CA PHE A 242 9.48 9.77 -12.93
C PHE A 242 7.99 10.07 -12.83
N GLN A 243 7.26 9.84 -13.92
CA GLN A 243 5.81 9.91 -13.90
C GLN A 243 5.22 8.63 -13.30
N TRP A 244 4.20 8.78 -12.46
CA TRP A 244 3.47 7.68 -11.84
C TRP A 244 1.99 7.71 -12.27
N PRO A 245 1.38 6.56 -12.60
CA PRO A 245 -0.04 6.52 -12.93
C PRO A 245 -0.90 6.81 -11.70
N LEU A 246 -2.02 7.50 -11.88
CA LEU A 246 -3.02 7.73 -10.83
C LEU A 246 -3.63 6.41 -10.33
N GLY A 247 -3.83 5.45 -11.23
CA GLY A 247 -4.39 4.14 -10.90
C GLY A 247 -5.88 4.17 -10.59
N VAL A 248 -6.34 3.19 -9.83
CA VAL A 248 -7.75 3.04 -9.42
C VAL A 248 -8.04 3.73 -8.09
N ALA A 249 -9.30 4.04 -7.79
CA ALA A 249 -9.68 4.69 -6.54
C ALA A 249 -9.70 3.71 -5.35
N THR A 250 -8.53 3.29 -4.87
CA THR A 250 -8.38 2.39 -3.70
C THR A 250 -9.03 2.93 -2.43
N TYR A 251 -9.06 4.26 -2.25
CA TYR A 251 -9.77 4.92 -1.14
C TYR A 251 -11.29 4.75 -1.20
N ARG A 252 -11.85 4.39 -2.36
CA ARG A 252 -13.25 3.99 -2.57
C ARG A 252 -13.41 2.48 -2.61
N GLN A 253 -12.39 1.76 -2.16
CA GLN A 253 -12.36 0.31 -2.06
C GLN A 253 -12.48 -0.41 -3.41
N PHE A 254 -12.07 0.25 -4.51
CA PHE A 254 -12.05 -0.40 -5.81
C PHE A 254 -11.11 -1.63 -5.77
N PRO A 255 -11.59 -2.82 -6.15
CA PRO A 255 -10.82 -4.06 -5.97
C PRO A 255 -9.77 -4.27 -7.07
N MET A 256 -8.77 -5.09 -6.78
CA MET A 256 -7.96 -5.71 -7.83
C MET A 256 -8.83 -6.73 -8.58
N ILE A 257 -9.01 -6.53 -9.88
CA ILE A 257 -9.69 -7.47 -10.76
C ILE A 257 -8.66 -8.24 -11.57
N ARG A 258 -8.72 -9.56 -11.50
CA ARG A 258 -7.94 -10.45 -12.36
C ARG A 258 -8.75 -10.76 -13.62
N PRO A 259 -8.18 -10.63 -14.83
CA PRO A 259 -8.84 -11.03 -16.05
C PRO A 259 -9.32 -12.48 -15.96
N ASN A 260 -10.54 -12.72 -16.42
CA ASN A 260 -11.12 -14.06 -16.51
C ASN A 260 -11.88 -14.20 -17.83
N ALA A 261 -12.18 -15.44 -18.22
CA ALA A 261 -12.85 -15.72 -19.48
C ALA A 261 -14.20 -15.00 -19.61
N GLN A 262 -14.96 -14.86 -18.52
CA GLN A 262 -16.27 -14.20 -18.54
C GLN A 262 -16.16 -12.71 -18.87
N LEU A 263 -15.17 -11.99 -18.33
CA LEU A 263 -14.94 -10.58 -18.66
C LEU A 263 -14.65 -10.37 -20.16
N ILE A 264 -14.01 -11.35 -20.78
CA ILE A 264 -13.58 -11.33 -22.19
C ILE A 264 -14.70 -11.75 -23.14
N THR A 265 -15.45 -12.82 -22.84
CA THR A 265 -16.38 -13.44 -23.81
C THR A 265 -17.83 -13.02 -23.63
N SER A 266 -18.21 -12.48 -22.47
CA SER A 266 -19.60 -12.11 -22.16
C SER A 266 -20.18 -11.14 -23.19
N ASN A 267 -21.46 -11.31 -23.54
CA ASN A 267 -22.17 -10.28 -24.28
C ASN A 267 -22.56 -9.14 -23.33
N ARG A 268 -22.26 -7.89 -23.72
CA ARG A 268 -22.52 -6.72 -22.88
C ARG A 268 -23.76 -5.99 -23.40
N PRO A 269 -24.78 -5.76 -22.56
CA PRO A 269 -26.04 -5.17 -22.99
C PRO A 269 -25.93 -3.67 -23.33
N TYR A 270 -24.89 -2.96 -22.87
CA TYR A 270 -24.74 -1.53 -23.07
C TYR A 270 -23.53 -1.20 -23.96
N LEU A 271 -23.66 -0.19 -24.81
CA LEU A 271 -22.56 0.32 -25.61
C LEU A 271 -21.60 1.14 -24.75
N CYS A 272 -22.10 1.90 -23.78
CA CYS A 272 -21.23 2.73 -22.95
C CYS A 272 -21.71 2.90 -21.50
N ASN A 273 -20.84 3.45 -20.64
CA ASN A 273 -21.24 3.95 -19.33
C ASN A 273 -20.55 5.27 -18.98
N PHE A 274 -21.25 6.06 -18.17
CA PHE A 274 -20.70 7.22 -17.47
C PHE A 274 -21.35 7.36 -16.09
N LEU A 275 -20.55 7.17 -15.03
CA LEU A 275 -20.96 7.44 -13.66
C LEU A 275 -20.00 8.46 -13.06
N GLY A 276 -20.54 9.56 -12.53
CA GLY A 276 -19.69 10.63 -12.01
C GLY A 276 -20.41 11.90 -11.60
N THR A 277 -19.66 12.79 -10.97
CA THR A 277 -20.14 14.13 -10.64
C THR A 277 -20.12 15.00 -11.89
N VAL A 278 -21.25 15.63 -12.21
CA VAL A 278 -21.41 16.55 -13.34
C VAL A 278 -21.34 17.97 -12.81
N TYR A 279 -20.28 18.69 -13.17
CA TYR A 279 -20.09 20.08 -12.77
C TYR A 279 -20.69 21.01 -13.83
N LYS A 280 -21.21 22.16 -13.41
CA LYS A 280 -21.66 23.20 -14.34
C LYS A 280 -20.49 23.71 -15.17
N ASN A 281 -20.74 24.04 -16.43
CA ASN A 281 -19.74 24.54 -17.39
C ASN A 281 -18.53 23.61 -17.51
N SER A 282 -18.78 22.30 -17.49
CA SER A 282 -17.72 21.29 -17.61
C SER A 282 -17.97 20.38 -18.80
N SER A 283 -16.91 19.73 -19.27
CA SER A 283 -17.03 18.74 -20.35
C SER A 283 -17.98 17.58 -20.01
N ARG A 284 -18.16 17.29 -18.71
CA ARG A 284 -19.14 16.30 -18.24
C ARG A 284 -20.58 16.72 -18.51
N GLU A 285 -20.88 18.01 -18.41
CA GLU A 285 -22.20 18.55 -18.76
C GLU A 285 -22.43 18.47 -20.27
N THR A 286 -21.42 18.83 -21.07
CA THR A 286 -21.45 18.68 -22.54
C THR A 286 -21.70 17.23 -22.96
N LEU A 287 -20.98 16.27 -22.34
CA LEU A 287 -21.19 14.85 -22.58
C LEU A 287 -22.64 14.42 -22.30
N MET A 288 -23.16 14.80 -21.13
CA MET A 288 -24.54 14.45 -20.75
C MET A 288 -25.56 15.04 -21.74
N HIS A 289 -25.33 16.28 -22.19
CA HIS A 289 -26.18 16.92 -23.19
C HIS A 289 -26.20 16.15 -24.52
N ILE A 290 -25.03 15.73 -25.00
CA ILE A 290 -24.89 14.97 -26.26
C ILE A 290 -25.60 13.61 -26.17
N LEU A 291 -25.48 12.92 -25.03
CA LEU A 291 -26.16 11.64 -24.80
C LEU A 291 -27.68 11.77 -24.88
N THR A 292 -28.23 12.82 -24.25
CA THR A 292 -29.69 13.09 -24.27
C THR A 292 -30.16 13.55 -25.65
N GLN A 293 -29.49 14.54 -26.27
CA GLN A 293 -29.89 15.08 -27.57
C GLN A 293 -29.85 14.03 -28.69
N SER A 294 -28.90 13.11 -28.63
CA SER A 294 -28.74 12.06 -29.64
C SER A 294 -29.60 10.82 -29.35
N GLY A 295 -30.36 10.79 -28.26
CA GLY A 295 -31.15 9.63 -27.84
C GLY A 295 -30.32 8.40 -27.45
N LEU A 296 -29.03 8.59 -27.12
CA LEU A 296 -28.06 7.52 -26.81
C LEU A 296 -28.12 7.07 -25.35
N GLU A 297 -28.87 7.77 -24.51
CA GLU A 297 -29.09 7.45 -23.09
C GLU A 297 -29.65 6.04 -22.85
N LYS A 298 -30.35 5.45 -23.83
CA LYS A 298 -30.88 4.07 -23.74
C LYS A 298 -29.79 3.01 -23.95
N ASP A 299 -28.75 3.35 -24.70
CA ASP A 299 -27.64 2.45 -25.01
C ASP A 299 -26.53 2.49 -23.96
N CYS A 300 -26.62 3.41 -22.99
CA CYS A 300 -25.56 3.65 -22.03
C CYS A 300 -26.05 3.70 -20.59
N ILE A 301 -25.25 3.17 -19.66
CA ILE A 301 -25.52 3.34 -18.23
C ILE A 301 -25.00 4.69 -17.79
N THR A 302 -25.91 5.63 -17.56
CA THR A 302 -25.56 6.96 -17.04
C THR A 302 -26.05 7.16 -15.62
N THR A 303 -25.18 7.65 -14.73
CA THR A 303 -25.60 8.14 -13.41
C THR A 303 -24.79 9.39 -13.06
N GLY A 304 -25.40 10.54 -13.30
CA GLY A 304 -24.88 11.84 -12.89
C GLY A 304 -25.24 12.12 -11.43
N ARG A 305 -24.32 12.72 -10.69
CA ARG A 305 -24.61 13.37 -9.39
C ARG A 305 -24.14 14.82 -9.41
N GLU A 306 -24.86 15.70 -8.74
CA GLU A 306 -24.47 17.12 -8.68
C GLU A 306 -23.29 17.36 -7.74
N LYS A 307 -23.20 16.58 -6.65
CA LYS A 307 -22.16 16.74 -5.62
C LYS A 307 -21.18 15.56 -5.61
N TRP A 308 -19.91 15.87 -5.37
CA TRP A 308 -18.88 14.85 -5.16
C TRP A 308 -18.94 14.34 -3.73
N LEU A 309 -18.84 13.01 -3.56
CA LEU A 309 -18.80 12.35 -2.26
C LEU A 309 -17.46 11.61 -2.11
N PRO A 310 -16.80 11.66 -0.94
CA PRO A 310 -15.51 11.01 -0.75
C PRO A 310 -15.61 9.49 -0.75
N GLN A 311 -16.66 8.95 -0.12
CA GLN A 311 -16.89 7.52 0.04
C GLN A 311 -18.04 7.05 -0.84
N GLU A 312 -17.92 5.82 -1.36
CA GLU A 312 -18.99 5.11 -2.06
C GLU A 312 -19.69 4.15 -1.07
N THR A 313 -21.00 3.94 -1.24
CA THR A 313 -21.71 2.88 -0.52
C THR A 313 -21.42 1.53 -1.20
N ALA A 314 -21.66 0.42 -0.50
CA ALA A 314 -21.52 -0.91 -1.10
C ALA A 314 -22.39 -1.04 -2.37
N ASP A 315 -23.59 -0.47 -2.34
CA ASP A 315 -24.50 -0.46 -3.49
C ASP A 315 -24.01 0.41 -4.64
N SER A 316 -23.52 1.63 -4.37
CA SER A 316 -23.03 2.51 -5.43
C SER A 316 -21.76 1.95 -6.08
N LEU A 317 -20.86 1.37 -5.28
CA LEU A 317 -19.69 0.67 -5.78
C LEU A 317 -20.08 -0.54 -6.65
N ARG A 318 -21.02 -1.37 -6.19
CA ARG A 318 -21.50 -2.53 -6.95
C ARG A 318 -22.16 -2.13 -8.27
N ARG A 319 -22.99 -1.07 -8.27
CA ARG A 319 -23.59 -0.51 -9.49
C ARG A 319 -22.52 -0.03 -10.47
N TYR A 320 -21.50 0.66 -9.96
CA TYR A 320 -20.39 1.12 -10.80
C TYR A 320 -19.60 -0.03 -11.41
N GLN A 321 -19.23 -1.04 -10.62
CA GLN A 321 -18.58 -2.25 -11.12
C GLN A 321 -19.44 -2.98 -12.17
N THR A 322 -20.76 -3.05 -11.94
CA THR A 322 -21.70 -3.64 -12.90
C THR A 322 -21.70 -2.86 -14.21
N ALA A 323 -21.69 -1.52 -14.15
CA ALA A 323 -21.61 -0.68 -15.34
C ALA A 323 -20.31 -0.89 -16.13
N LEU A 324 -19.18 -1.03 -15.44
CA LEU A 324 -17.91 -1.37 -16.10
C LEU A 324 -17.93 -2.76 -16.73
N ALA A 325 -18.54 -3.75 -16.08
CA ALA A 325 -18.62 -5.12 -16.58
C ALA A 325 -19.62 -5.31 -17.74
N GLN A 326 -20.66 -4.47 -17.81
CA GLN A 326 -21.79 -4.62 -18.74
C GLN A 326 -21.80 -3.61 -19.90
N SER A 327 -20.77 -2.76 -20.02
CA SER A 327 -20.63 -1.81 -21.12
C SER A 327 -19.39 -2.09 -21.97
N GLU A 328 -19.49 -1.92 -23.28
CA GLU A 328 -18.31 -2.02 -24.17
C GLU A 328 -17.32 -0.87 -23.95
N LEU A 329 -17.84 0.35 -23.77
CA LEU A 329 -17.06 1.57 -23.60
C LEU A 329 -17.29 2.23 -22.23
N THR A 330 -16.27 2.92 -21.72
CA THR A 330 -16.42 3.81 -20.56
C THR A 330 -16.02 5.22 -20.95
N LEU A 331 -16.94 6.16 -20.76
CA LEU A 331 -16.75 7.56 -21.11
C LEU A 331 -15.96 8.25 -20.00
N CYS A 332 -14.81 8.80 -20.34
CA CYS A 332 -13.85 9.42 -19.43
C CYS A 332 -13.69 10.91 -19.76
N PRO A 333 -14.73 11.76 -19.56
CA PRO A 333 -14.61 13.19 -19.70
C PRO A 333 -13.68 13.76 -18.63
N VAL A 334 -12.98 14.81 -19.04
CA VAL A 334 -12.11 15.60 -18.20
C VAL A 334 -12.87 16.10 -16.97
N GLY A 335 -12.19 16.07 -15.82
CA GLY A 335 -12.67 16.65 -14.57
C GLY A 335 -11.90 17.90 -14.22
N ILE A 336 -11.47 17.98 -12.97
CA ILE A 336 -10.47 18.96 -12.52
C ILE A 336 -9.11 18.66 -13.20
N ASN A 337 -8.86 17.39 -13.48
CA ASN A 337 -7.69 16.85 -14.15
C ASN A 337 -8.10 15.95 -15.34
N THR A 338 -7.21 15.81 -16.32
CA THR A 338 -7.42 14.93 -17.48
C THR A 338 -7.38 13.45 -17.11
N GLU A 339 -6.36 13.04 -16.34
CA GLU A 339 -6.20 11.66 -15.91
C GLU A 339 -7.19 11.32 -14.78
N SER A 340 -8.06 10.33 -14.95
CA SER A 340 -9.04 9.98 -13.92
C SER A 340 -8.98 8.51 -13.54
N TYR A 341 -9.36 8.19 -12.29
CA TYR A 341 -9.43 6.81 -11.80
C TYR A 341 -10.26 5.91 -12.74
N ARG A 342 -11.31 6.47 -13.35
CA ARG A 342 -12.21 5.78 -14.28
C ARG A 342 -11.46 5.12 -15.44
N ILE A 343 -10.38 5.72 -15.93
CA ILE A 343 -9.59 5.16 -17.03
C ILE A 343 -9.05 3.77 -16.64
N TYR A 344 -8.40 3.70 -15.48
CA TYR A 344 -7.80 2.46 -14.95
C TYR A 344 -8.85 1.45 -14.49
N GLU A 345 -9.95 1.94 -13.92
CA GLU A 345 -11.06 1.11 -13.46
C GLU A 345 -11.77 0.44 -14.65
N ALA A 346 -11.96 1.17 -15.75
CA ALA A 346 -12.50 0.64 -17.00
C ALA A 346 -11.57 -0.42 -17.62
N CYS A 347 -10.26 -0.15 -17.65
CA CYS A 347 -9.26 -1.14 -18.07
C CYS A 347 -9.34 -2.45 -17.26
N SER A 348 -9.55 -2.35 -15.94
CA SER A 348 -9.66 -3.51 -15.04
C SER A 348 -10.82 -4.44 -15.39
N TYR A 349 -11.90 -3.91 -15.99
CA TYR A 349 -13.07 -4.68 -16.42
C TYR A 349 -13.12 -4.93 -17.93
N GLY A 350 -12.11 -4.48 -18.68
CA GLY A 350 -12.11 -4.59 -20.14
C GLY A 350 -13.17 -3.71 -20.80
N SER A 351 -13.63 -2.63 -20.16
CA SER A 351 -14.46 -1.61 -20.82
C SER A 351 -13.53 -0.56 -21.43
N VAL A 352 -13.62 -0.32 -22.73
CA VAL A 352 -12.62 0.51 -23.43
C VAL A 352 -12.80 1.98 -23.07
N PRO A 353 -11.76 2.65 -22.51
CA PRO A 353 -11.84 4.06 -22.21
C PRO A 353 -12.01 4.90 -23.48
N VAL A 354 -13.03 5.76 -23.49
CA VAL A 354 -13.15 6.91 -24.40
C VAL A 354 -12.68 8.13 -23.63
N VAL A 355 -11.46 8.58 -23.90
CA VAL A 355 -10.74 9.56 -23.10
C VAL A 355 -10.72 10.88 -23.84
N GLU A 356 -11.18 11.92 -23.17
CA GLU A 356 -11.07 13.28 -23.67
C GLU A 356 -9.63 13.78 -23.49
N ASP A 357 -8.95 13.97 -24.62
CA ASP A 357 -7.53 14.31 -24.71
C ASP A 357 -7.33 15.83 -24.68
N VAL A 358 -7.79 16.44 -23.59
CA VAL A 358 -7.76 17.90 -23.39
C VAL A 358 -6.99 18.23 -22.12
N MET A 359 -6.06 19.18 -22.22
CA MET A 359 -5.30 19.68 -21.08
C MET A 359 -6.20 20.48 -20.14
N THR A 360 -6.19 20.15 -18.85
CA THR A 360 -6.88 20.95 -17.82
C THR A 360 -6.08 22.19 -17.42
N PRO A 361 -6.74 23.22 -16.86
CA PRO A 361 -6.04 24.39 -16.32
C PRO A 361 -4.98 23.98 -15.28
N GLY A 362 -3.83 24.67 -15.28
CA GLY A 362 -2.74 24.44 -14.32
C GLY A 362 -1.36 24.60 -14.94
N SER A 363 -0.34 24.14 -14.21
CA SER A 363 1.08 24.19 -14.59
C SER A 363 1.60 22.82 -15.02
N CYS A 364 0.71 21.95 -15.52
CA CYS A 364 1.06 20.61 -15.97
C CYS A 364 1.93 20.65 -17.23
N ALA A 365 2.68 19.58 -17.49
CA ALA A 365 3.57 19.56 -18.66
C ALA A 365 2.79 19.73 -19.97
N ALA A 366 3.14 20.73 -20.77
CA ALA A 366 2.61 20.94 -22.11
C ALA A 366 3.54 20.30 -23.16
N GLY A 367 2.95 19.77 -24.24
CA GLY A 367 3.70 19.21 -25.35
C GLY A 367 2.87 18.26 -26.21
N PRO A 368 3.42 17.76 -27.34
CA PRO A 368 2.70 16.88 -28.26
C PRO A 368 2.22 15.56 -27.64
N SER A 369 2.95 15.08 -26.64
CA SER A 369 2.63 13.87 -25.89
C SER A 369 1.70 14.11 -24.69
N SER A 370 1.37 15.37 -24.40
CA SER A 370 0.51 15.75 -23.28
C SER A 370 -0.90 16.09 -23.77
N PRO A 371 -1.94 15.89 -22.93
CA PRO A 371 -1.90 15.22 -21.63
C PRO A 371 -1.73 13.70 -21.75
N LEU A 372 -1.63 13.00 -20.62
CA LEU A 372 -1.61 11.53 -20.50
C LEU A 372 -0.35 10.89 -21.12
N ARG A 373 0.80 11.56 -20.98
CA ARG A 373 2.07 11.15 -21.60
C ARG A 373 2.41 9.69 -21.32
N LEU A 374 2.30 9.25 -20.07
CA LEU A 374 2.60 7.87 -19.66
C LEU A 374 1.71 6.85 -20.38
N LEU A 375 0.40 7.10 -20.46
CA LEU A 375 -0.55 6.17 -21.08
C LEU A 375 -0.35 6.12 -22.61
N LYS A 376 -0.10 7.26 -23.24
CA LYS A 376 0.21 7.34 -24.68
C LYS A 376 1.53 6.64 -25.01
N ALA A 377 2.57 6.89 -24.21
CA ALA A 377 3.88 6.24 -24.38
C ALA A 377 3.80 4.71 -24.20
N ALA A 378 2.94 4.24 -23.30
CA ALA A 378 2.67 2.81 -23.12
C ALA A 378 1.79 2.20 -24.22
N GLY A 379 1.38 2.96 -25.25
CA GLY A 379 0.56 2.45 -26.35
C GLY A 379 -0.86 2.08 -25.94
N ALA A 380 -1.48 2.85 -25.05
CA ALA A 380 -2.83 2.59 -24.57
C ALA A 380 -3.86 2.43 -25.72
N PRO A 381 -4.59 1.30 -25.81
CA PRO A 381 -5.57 1.04 -26.87
C PRO A 381 -6.91 1.75 -26.60
N PHE A 382 -6.85 3.02 -26.23
CA PHE A 382 -8.00 3.84 -25.88
C PHE A 382 -8.54 4.58 -27.11
N ILE A 383 -9.78 5.07 -27.00
CA ILE A 383 -10.29 6.03 -27.97
C ILE A 383 -10.02 7.42 -27.41
N PHE A 384 -9.01 8.10 -27.94
CA PHE A 384 -8.75 9.49 -27.61
C PHE A 384 -9.62 10.39 -28.49
N ILE A 385 -10.35 11.32 -27.87
CA ILE A 385 -11.20 12.29 -28.55
C ILE A 385 -10.81 13.71 -28.15
N SER A 386 -11.05 14.66 -29.05
CA SER A 386 -10.84 16.08 -28.79
C SER A 386 -12.14 16.81 -28.45
N ASP A 387 -13.27 16.32 -28.97
CA ASP A 387 -14.61 16.88 -28.74
C ASP A 387 -15.61 15.73 -28.53
N TRP A 388 -16.49 15.86 -27.54
CA TRP A 388 -17.57 14.90 -27.29
C TRP A 388 -18.57 14.79 -28.44
N LYS A 389 -18.61 15.75 -29.38
CA LYS A 389 -19.39 15.65 -30.63
C LYS A 389 -18.97 14.46 -31.51
N GLU A 390 -17.78 13.89 -31.29
CA GLU A 390 -17.33 12.67 -31.95
C GLU A 390 -18.05 11.40 -31.43
N LEU A 391 -18.68 11.47 -30.24
CA LEU A 391 -19.25 10.33 -29.54
C LEU A 391 -20.35 9.58 -30.34
N PRO A 392 -21.33 10.25 -30.99
CA PRO A 392 -22.36 9.53 -31.75
C PRO A 392 -21.77 8.65 -32.86
N ALA A 393 -20.75 9.15 -33.58
CA ALA A 393 -20.06 8.38 -34.61
C ALA A 393 -19.26 7.21 -34.02
N ILE A 394 -18.66 7.38 -32.84
CA ILE A 394 -17.99 6.30 -32.11
C ILE A 394 -18.98 5.20 -31.73
N LEU A 395 -20.13 5.55 -31.12
CA LEU A 395 -21.13 4.56 -30.72
C LEU A 395 -21.78 3.87 -31.92
N GLN A 396 -21.95 4.57 -33.05
CA GLN A 396 -22.43 3.96 -34.29
C GLN A 396 -21.45 2.89 -34.81
N ARG A 397 -20.14 3.17 -34.77
CA ARG A 397 -19.11 2.16 -35.11
C ARG A 397 -19.13 0.99 -34.14
N GLU A 398 -19.28 1.25 -32.84
CA GLU A 398 -19.36 0.19 -31.82
C GLU A 398 -20.57 -0.74 -32.02
N ARG A 399 -21.71 -0.15 -32.40
CA ARG A 399 -22.94 -0.88 -32.69
C ARG A 399 -22.78 -1.82 -33.90
N GLY A 400 -21.99 -1.40 -34.90
CA GLY A 400 -21.70 -2.20 -36.09
C GLY A 400 -20.67 -3.33 -35.88
N MET A 401 -19.98 -3.39 -34.73
CA MET A 401 -19.01 -4.46 -34.47
C MET A 401 -19.70 -5.79 -34.17
N THR A 402 -19.13 -6.86 -34.72
CA THR A 402 -19.48 -8.23 -34.38
C THR A 402 -19.04 -8.58 -32.96
N GLN A 403 -19.64 -9.63 -32.38
CA GLN A 403 -19.24 -10.10 -31.05
C GLN A 403 -17.77 -10.52 -31.01
N GLU A 404 -17.24 -11.15 -32.07
CA GLU A 404 -15.83 -11.55 -32.15
C GLU A 404 -14.88 -10.36 -32.08
N GLN A 405 -15.20 -9.28 -32.81
CA GLN A 405 -14.42 -8.03 -32.77
C GLN A 405 -14.44 -7.39 -31.38
N ARG A 406 -15.59 -7.39 -30.69
CA ARG A 406 -15.69 -6.89 -29.30
C ARG A 406 -14.88 -7.74 -28.33
N VAL A 407 -14.94 -9.06 -28.46
CA VAL A 407 -14.17 -10.00 -27.64
C VAL A 407 -12.66 -9.79 -27.83
N ASP A 408 -12.20 -9.67 -29.08
CA ASP A 408 -10.80 -9.40 -29.39
C ASP A 408 -10.32 -8.07 -28.81
N ARG A 409 -11.12 -7.00 -28.96
CA ARG A 409 -10.79 -5.69 -28.42
C ARG A 409 -10.69 -5.70 -26.89
N ARG A 410 -11.61 -6.37 -26.21
CA ARG A 410 -11.58 -6.51 -24.74
C ARG A 410 -10.36 -7.31 -24.28
N ARG A 411 -10.02 -8.38 -24.99
CA ARG A 411 -8.80 -9.16 -24.72
C ARG A 411 -7.56 -8.26 -24.81
N ARG A 412 -7.40 -7.54 -25.91
CA ARG A 412 -6.25 -6.63 -26.11
C ARG A 412 -6.14 -5.57 -25.01
N LEU A 413 -7.26 -5.00 -24.56
CA LEU A 413 -7.27 -4.03 -23.47
C LEU A 413 -6.83 -4.64 -22.12
N LEU A 414 -7.36 -5.82 -21.79
CA LEU A 414 -7.03 -6.52 -20.53
C LEU A 414 -5.57 -6.97 -20.51
N GLU A 415 -5.07 -7.51 -21.63
CA GLU A 415 -3.66 -7.87 -21.82
C GLU A 415 -2.75 -6.64 -21.72
N TRP A 416 -3.10 -5.55 -22.41
CA TRP A 416 -2.38 -4.29 -22.33
C TRP A 416 -2.33 -3.78 -20.89
N TYR A 417 -3.45 -3.76 -20.16
CA TYR A 417 -3.46 -3.24 -18.79
C TYR A 417 -2.67 -4.13 -17.82
N SER A 418 -2.70 -5.45 -18.02
CA SER A 418 -1.85 -6.37 -17.27
C SER A 418 -0.37 -6.10 -17.54
N SER A 419 0.01 -5.92 -18.81
CA SER A 419 1.38 -5.58 -19.20
C SER A 419 1.79 -4.21 -18.66
N PHE A 420 0.93 -3.21 -18.71
CA PHE A 420 1.18 -1.89 -18.16
C PHE A 420 1.49 -1.94 -16.66
N ARG A 421 0.68 -2.66 -15.86
CA ARG A 421 0.96 -2.82 -14.42
C ARG A 421 2.29 -3.54 -14.17
N GLN A 422 2.61 -4.55 -14.97
CA GLN A 422 3.88 -5.27 -14.88
C GLN A 422 5.07 -4.36 -15.21
N GLN A 423 4.99 -3.57 -16.29
CA GLN A 423 6.01 -2.59 -16.67
C GLN A 423 6.22 -1.54 -15.56
N MET A 424 5.14 -1.07 -14.93
CA MET A 424 5.26 -0.13 -13.81
C MET A 424 5.92 -0.77 -12.58
N LYS A 425 5.63 -2.05 -12.30
CA LYS A 425 6.28 -2.82 -11.22
C LYS A 425 7.77 -3.01 -11.48
N GLU A 426 8.13 -3.42 -12.69
CA GLU A 426 9.52 -3.61 -13.12
C GLU A 426 10.27 -2.29 -13.05
N ARG A 427 9.74 -1.23 -13.68
CA ARG A 427 10.35 0.10 -13.68
C ARG A 427 10.57 0.64 -12.27
N PHE A 428 9.58 0.50 -11.38
CA PHE A 428 9.72 0.92 -9.99
C PHE A 428 10.83 0.13 -9.26
N THR A 429 10.83 -1.20 -9.42
CA THR A 429 11.82 -2.07 -8.76
C THR A 429 13.23 -1.81 -9.28
N GLU A 430 13.40 -1.67 -10.59
CA GLU A 430 14.68 -1.40 -11.25
C GLU A 430 15.26 -0.05 -10.83
N VAL A 431 14.48 1.02 -10.88
CA VAL A 431 14.94 2.37 -10.51
C VAL A 431 15.38 2.42 -9.05
N ILE A 432 14.65 1.75 -8.15
CA ILE A 432 15.05 1.61 -6.75
C ILE A 432 16.33 0.78 -6.62
N GLU A 433 16.43 -0.37 -7.31
CA GLU A 433 17.62 -1.23 -7.25
C GLU A 433 18.88 -0.49 -7.71
N GLU A 434 18.78 0.23 -8.84
CA GLU A 434 19.88 0.97 -9.43
C GLU A 434 20.33 2.12 -8.54
N THR A 435 19.38 2.92 -8.06
CA THR A 435 19.69 4.16 -7.32
C THR A 435 20.15 3.88 -5.89
N PHE A 436 19.54 2.91 -5.20
CA PHE A 436 19.84 2.67 -3.79
C PHE A 436 21.03 1.71 -3.58
N PHE A 437 21.31 0.82 -4.54
CA PHE A 437 22.22 -0.29 -4.27
C PHE A 437 23.32 -0.53 -5.32
N LYS A 438 23.22 0.06 -6.51
CA LYS A 438 24.24 -0.09 -7.57
C LYS A 438 25.05 1.17 -7.82
N ASN A 439 24.43 2.34 -7.71
CA ASN A 439 25.06 3.64 -7.95
C ASN A 439 25.52 4.35 -6.66
N GLY A 440 25.59 3.61 -5.54
CA GLY A 440 25.99 4.11 -4.21
C GLY A 440 27.45 3.84 -3.90
#